data_AF-A0A5C7LBE2-F1
#
_entry.id   AF-A0A5C7LBE2-F1
#
_cell.length_a   1.000
_cell.length_b   1.000
_cell.length_c   1.000
_cell.angle_alpha   90.00
_cell.angle_beta   90.00
_cell.angle_gamma   90.00
#
_symmetry.space_group_name_H-M   'P 1'
#
loop_
_entity.id
_entity.type
_entity.pdbx_description
1 polymer ?
#
loop_
_entity_poly.entity_id
_entity_poly.type
_entity_poly.pdbx_seq_one_letter_code
_entity_poly.pdbx_strand_id
1 'polypeptide(L)'
;MNKRLHDSGFGDMAGFFAAITADLGGSLAQLSVLVDAFFTDVSSDEDLADRYDLVNELYSVADNEQHVAAKFAELIVDRIYEYESKIVKYPSLPQAEVLSFLIHNNGTKQVDLGGIATQSVISEIVNGKRKMTAEHIKGFSEYFKVPVSLFYHF
;
A
#
# COMPACT_ATOMS: atom_id res chain seq x y z
N MET A 1 11.76 20.15 35.79
CA MET A 1 10.56 19.83 36.58
C MET A 1 9.60 19.10 35.65
N ASN A 2 9.68 17.76 35.65
CA ASN A 2 8.84 16.89 34.81
C ASN A 2 7.42 16.84 35.38
N LYS A 3 6.41 17.13 34.56
CA LYS A 3 5.03 16.73 34.85
C LYS A 3 4.70 15.50 34.02
N ARG A 4 4.50 14.42 34.78
CA ARG A 4 4.17 13.05 34.43
C ARG A 4 3.02 12.92 33.43
N LEU A 5 3.23 11.99 32.50
CA LEU A 5 2.23 11.13 31.88
C LEU A 5 1.39 10.44 32.97
N HIS A 6 0.06 10.55 32.94
CA HIS A 6 -0.92 9.44 33.06
C HIS A 6 -2.36 9.96 33.13
N ASP A 7 -3.29 9.10 32.67
CA ASP A 7 -4.76 9.13 32.69
C ASP A 7 -5.46 9.96 31.60
N SER A 8 -6.38 9.46 30.78
CA SER A 8 -6.96 8.12 30.58
C SER A 8 -7.86 8.18 29.32
N GLY A 9 -7.42 7.62 28.18
CA GLY A 9 -8.17 7.63 26.91
C GLY A 9 -9.10 6.42 26.67
N PHE A 10 -9.18 5.49 27.63
CA PHE A 10 -9.87 4.19 27.50
C PHE A 10 -10.94 3.98 28.60
N GLY A 11 -11.48 5.07 29.16
CA GLY A 11 -12.26 5.04 30.41
C GLY A 11 -13.65 4.41 30.34
N ASP A 12 -14.25 4.26 29.15
CA ASP A 12 -15.56 3.63 29.00
C ASP A 12 -15.66 2.75 27.74
N MET A 13 -14.84 1.70 27.71
CA MET A 13 -14.93 0.70 26.64
C MET A 13 -16.26 -0.04 26.64
N ALA A 14 -16.93 -0.17 27.79
CA ALA A 14 -18.20 -0.87 27.90
C ALA A 14 -19.34 -0.09 27.23
N GLY A 15 -19.46 1.22 27.50
CA GLY A 15 -20.42 2.09 26.82
C GLY A 15 -20.15 2.20 25.32
N PHE A 16 -18.88 2.20 24.94
CA PHE A 16 -18.46 2.24 23.55
C PHE A 16 -18.82 0.96 22.76
N PHE A 17 -18.58 -0.22 23.33
CA PHE A 17 -19.02 -1.48 22.71
C PHE A 17 -20.55 -1.63 22.72
N ALA A 18 -21.23 -1.14 23.76
CA ALA A 18 -22.69 -1.15 23.82
C ALA A 18 -23.32 -0.31 22.71
N ALA A 19 -22.78 0.88 22.42
CA ALA A 19 -23.22 1.74 21.33
C ALA A 19 -23.07 1.04 19.96
N ILE A 20 -21.94 0.38 19.72
CA ILE A 20 -21.73 -0.39 18.49
C ILE A 20 -22.68 -1.56 18.35
N THR A 21 -22.90 -2.33 19.42
CA THR A 21 -23.86 -3.42 19.35
C THR A 21 -25.27 -2.91 19.06
N ALA A 22 -25.63 -1.72 19.54
CA ALA A 22 -26.93 -1.14 19.24
C ALA A 22 -27.05 -0.74 17.76
N ASP A 23 -26.02 -0.12 17.19
CA ASP A 23 -26.01 0.35 15.80
C ASP A 23 -25.90 -0.80 14.78
N LEU A 24 -25.23 -1.89 15.12
CA LEU A 24 -25.02 -3.05 14.22
C LEU A 24 -26.06 -4.17 14.39
N GLY A 25 -27.08 -3.98 15.24
CA GLY A 25 -28.15 -4.95 15.42
C GLY A 25 -27.86 -6.10 16.41
N GLY A 26 -26.84 -5.94 17.26
CA GLY A 26 -26.72 -6.67 18.52
C GLY A 26 -25.95 -7.99 18.49
N SER A 27 -25.22 -8.32 17.42
CA SER A 27 -24.52 -9.62 17.34
C SER A 27 -23.10 -9.57 17.93
N LEU A 28 -22.81 -10.46 18.88
CA LEU A 28 -21.46 -10.68 19.41
C LEU A 28 -20.45 -11.13 18.34
N ALA A 29 -20.93 -11.74 17.24
CA ALA A 29 -20.08 -12.14 16.12
C ALA A 29 -19.56 -10.93 15.32
N GLN A 30 -20.37 -9.88 15.18
CA GLN A 30 -19.94 -8.62 14.55
C GLN A 30 -18.89 -7.91 15.41
N LEU A 31 -19.03 -8.03 16.74
CA LEU A 31 -18.07 -7.46 17.68
C LEU A 31 -16.71 -8.17 17.59
N SER A 32 -16.68 -9.50 17.43
CA SER A 32 -15.43 -10.24 17.23
C SER A 32 -14.74 -9.87 15.93
N VAL A 33 -15.49 -9.66 14.85
CA VAL A 33 -14.95 -9.23 13.55
C VAL A 33 -14.33 -7.83 13.65
N LEU A 34 -15.01 -6.90 14.33
CA LEU A 34 -14.49 -5.54 14.54
C LEU A 34 -13.23 -5.51 15.40
N VAL A 35 -13.22 -6.27 16.49
CA VAL A 35 -12.06 -6.37 17.37
C VAL A 35 -10.88 -6.97 16.62
N ASP A 36 -11.10 -8.03 15.84
CA ASP A 36 -10.03 -8.67 15.07
C ASP A 36 -9.50 -7.75 13.96
N ALA A 37 -10.37 -7.13 13.17
CA ALA A 37 -10.00 -6.20 12.12
C ALA A 37 -9.26 -4.95 12.64
N PHE A 38 -9.49 -4.58 13.90
CA PHE A 38 -8.80 -3.46 14.54
C PHE A 38 -7.42 -3.84 15.10
N PHE A 39 -7.32 -5.00 15.78
CA PHE A 39 -6.11 -5.38 16.52
C PHE A 39 -5.12 -6.25 15.72
N THR A 40 -5.48 -6.69 14.52
CA THR A 40 -4.60 -7.50 13.66
C THR A 40 -4.09 -6.71 12.45
N ASP A 41 -2.89 -7.06 12.01
CA ASP A 41 -2.34 -6.59 10.74
C ASP A 41 -3.10 -7.22 9.57
N VAL A 42 -3.30 -6.47 8.49
CA VAL A 42 -3.82 -7.04 7.24
C VAL A 42 -2.80 -8.03 6.70
N SER A 43 -3.25 -9.22 6.34
CA SER A 43 -2.39 -10.38 6.09
C SER A 43 -2.46 -10.92 4.65
N SER A 44 -3.47 -10.52 3.88
CA SER A 44 -3.66 -10.93 2.49
C SER A 44 -4.50 -9.92 1.70
N ASP A 45 -4.55 -10.05 0.37
CA ASP A 45 -5.40 -9.23 -0.49
C ASP A 45 -6.89 -9.52 -0.31
N GLU A 46 -7.24 -10.73 0.15
CA GLU A 46 -8.62 -11.10 0.53
C GLU A 46 -9.03 -10.38 1.83
N ASP A 47 -8.17 -10.40 2.85
CA ASP A 47 -8.35 -9.66 4.11
C ASP A 47 -8.41 -8.14 3.86
N LEU A 48 -7.60 -7.62 2.94
CA LEU A 48 -7.68 -6.22 2.50
C LEU A 48 -9.06 -5.88 1.92
N ALA A 49 -9.60 -6.73 1.05
CA ALA A 49 -10.92 -6.50 0.45
C ALA A 49 -12.03 -6.54 1.51
N ASP A 50 -11.99 -7.52 2.42
CA ASP A 50 -12.94 -7.65 3.52
C ASP A 50 -12.93 -6.41 4.43
N ARG A 51 -11.74 -5.85 4.70
CA ARG A 51 -11.61 -4.61 5.50
C ARG A 51 -12.15 -3.39 4.79
N TYR A 52 -12.02 -3.29 3.46
CA TYR A 52 -12.64 -2.22 2.69
C TYR A 52 -14.18 -2.28 2.76
N ASP A 53 -14.75 -3.48 2.64
CA ASP A 53 -16.20 -3.67 2.75
C ASP A 53 -16.70 -3.31 4.15
N LEU A 54 -15.97 -3.71 5.21
CA LEU A 54 -16.27 -3.34 6.59
C LEU A 54 -16.20 -1.84 6.84
N VAL A 55 -15.17 -1.16 6.31
CA VAL A 55 -15.04 0.30 6.39
C VAL A 55 -16.24 1.00 5.71
N ASN A 56 -16.66 0.51 4.54
CA ASN A 56 -17.82 1.05 3.84
C ASN A 56 -19.11 0.86 4.65
N GLU A 57 -19.31 -0.31 5.26
CA GLU A 57 -20.46 -0.58 6.13
C GLU A 57 -20.48 0.37 7.34
N LEU A 58 -19.33 0.55 8.01
CA LEU A 58 -19.20 1.45 9.16
C LEU A 58 -19.48 2.92 8.81
N TYR A 59 -19.03 3.39 7.64
CA TYR A 59 -19.37 4.73 7.18
C TYR A 59 -20.83 4.87 6.76
N SER A 60 -21.47 3.79 6.29
CA SER A 60 -22.88 3.83 5.88
C SER A 60 -23.85 4.04 7.05
N VAL A 61 -23.45 3.65 8.26
CA VAL A 61 -24.22 3.82 9.51
C VAL A 61 -23.76 5.03 10.34
N ALA A 62 -22.73 5.75 9.90
CA ALA A 62 -22.20 6.89 10.63
C ALA A 62 -22.97 8.19 10.32
N ASP A 63 -23.54 8.82 11.35
CA ASP A 63 -24.22 10.12 11.19
C ASP A 63 -23.28 11.29 10.86
N ASN A 64 -22.04 11.22 11.34
CA ASN A 64 -21.00 12.25 11.15
C ASN A 64 -19.60 11.69 11.51
N GLU A 65 -18.55 12.49 11.29
CA GLU A 65 -17.15 12.12 11.56
C GLU A 65 -16.82 11.84 13.04
N GLN A 66 -17.66 12.29 13.98
CA GLN A 66 -17.53 12.00 15.42
C GLN A 66 -18.33 10.76 15.83
N HIS A 67 -19.09 10.16 14.92
CA HIS A 67 -19.83 8.94 15.17
C HIS A 67 -18.87 7.79 15.48
N VAL A 68 -19.26 6.93 16.42
CA VAL A 68 -18.41 5.82 16.89
C VAL A 68 -18.00 4.91 15.73
N ALA A 69 -18.95 4.56 14.84
CA ALA A 69 -18.66 3.78 13.64
C ALA A 69 -17.61 4.43 12.72
N ALA A 70 -17.67 5.75 12.51
CA ALA A 70 -16.67 6.48 11.74
C ALA A 70 -15.28 6.42 12.39
N LYS A 71 -15.21 6.51 13.73
CA LYS A 71 -13.95 6.35 14.46
C LYS A 71 -13.34 4.97 14.34
N PHE A 72 -14.15 3.91 14.27
CA PHE A 72 -13.64 2.58 13.96
C PHE A 72 -13.17 2.44 12.52
N ALA A 73 -13.90 3.02 11.58
CA ALA A 73 -13.52 3.01 10.18
C ALA A 73 -12.16 3.68 9.97
N GLU A 74 -11.92 4.84 10.59
CA GLU A 74 -10.61 5.53 10.58
C GLU A 74 -9.47 4.61 11.06
N LEU A 75 -9.69 3.87 12.14
CA LEU A 75 -8.68 2.97 12.71
C LEU A 75 -8.39 1.74 11.84
N ILE A 76 -9.40 1.20 11.14
CA ILE A 76 -9.21 0.10 10.20
C ILE A 76 -8.50 0.61 8.93
N VAL A 77 -8.81 1.83 8.49
CA VAL A 77 -8.12 2.50 7.38
C VAL A 77 -6.62 2.65 7.66
N ASP A 78 -6.22 2.94 8.90
CA ASP A 78 -4.80 2.97 9.27
C ASP A 78 -4.11 1.60 9.04
N ARG A 79 -4.79 0.49 9.38
CA ARG A 79 -4.27 -0.87 9.13
C ARG A 79 -4.16 -1.19 7.65
N ILE A 80 -5.18 -0.81 6.88
CA ILE A 80 -5.17 -0.91 5.41
C ILE A 80 -3.96 -0.17 4.84
N TYR A 81 -3.74 1.07 5.27
CA TYR A 81 -2.61 1.88 4.81
C TYR A 81 -1.25 1.26 5.16
N GLU A 82 -1.10 0.70 6.37
CA GLU A 82 0.11 -0.01 6.79
C GLU A 82 0.41 -1.24 5.91
N TYR A 83 -0.61 -1.94 5.42
CA TYR A 83 -0.44 -3.07 4.50
C TYR A 83 -0.14 -2.61 3.08
N GLU A 84 -0.91 -1.69 2.54
CA GLU A 84 -0.72 -1.18 1.18
C GLU A 84 0.63 -0.46 1.02
N SER A 85 1.10 0.26 2.04
CA SER A 85 2.42 0.91 2.01
C SER A 85 3.59 -0.08 2.01
N LYS A 86 3.40 -1.30 2.54
CA LYS A 86 4.38 -2.39 2.46
C LYS A 86 4.37 -3.07 1.09
N ILE A 87 3.21 -3.09 0.42
CA ILE A 87 3.09 -3.62 -0.93
C ILE A 87 3.49 -2.54 -1.93
N VAL A 88 4.75 -2.57 -2.34
CA VAL A 88 5.14 -1.85 -3.56
C VAL A 88 4.53 -2.58 -4.76
N LYS A 89 3.27 -2.26 -5.08
CA LYS A 89 2.63 -2.65 -6.35
C LYS A 89 3.30 -1.85 -7.45
N TYR A 90 4.50 -2.26 -7.85
CA TYR A 90 5.04 -1.80 -9.11
C TYR A 90 4.03 -2.21 -10.18
N PRO A 91 3.48 -1.26 -10.98
CA PRO A 91 2.65 -1.64 -12.10
C PRO A 91 3.44 -2.67 -12.91
N SER A 92 2.81 -3.82 -13.20
CA SER A 92 3.39 -4.93 -13.95
C SER A 92 3.69 -4.48 -15.38
N LEU A 93 4.76 -3.71 -15.51
CA LEU A 93 5.22 -3.19 -16.79
C LEU A 93 6.38 -4.08 -17.26
N PRO A 94 6.37 -4.50 -18.54
CA PRO A 94 7.53 -5.14 -19.13
C PRO A 94 8.81 -4.31 -18.91
N GLN A 95 9.94 -4.97 -18.72
CA GLN A 95 11.26 -4.31 -18.55
C GLN A 95 11.53 -3.23 -19.62
N ALA A 96 11.08 -3.49 -20.86
CA ALA A 96 11.17 -2.56 -21.97
C ALA A 96 10.42 -1.25 -21.72
N GLU A 97 9.19 -1.34 -21.20
CA GLU A 97 8.33 -0.19 -20.90
C GLU A 97 8.88 0.60 -19.72
N VAL A 98 9.36 -0.08 -18.67
CA VAL A 98 10.04 0.55 -17.54
C VAL A 98 11.24 1.39 -18.02
N LEU A 99 12.13 0.80 -18.84
CA LEU A 99 13.27 1.54 -19.35
C LEU A 99 12.87 2.68 -20.29
N SER A 100 11.88 2.45 -21.16
CA SER A 100 11.36 3.48 -22.06
C SER A 100 10.82 4.68 -21.29
N PHE A 101 10.04 4.42 -20.24
CA PHE A 101 9.49 5.43 -19.36
C PHE A 101 10.60 6.24 -18.67
N LEU A 102 11.59 5.57 -18.08
CA LEU A 102 12.71 6.25 -17.40
C LEU A 102 13.53 7.11 -18.36
N ILE A 103 13.82 6.63 -19.57
CA ILE A 103 14.52 7.39 -20.61
C ILE A 103 13.72 8.65 -20.97
N HIS A 104 12.41 8.50 -21.22
CA HIS A 104 11.57 9.60 -21.65
C HIS A 104 11.36 10.65 -20.54
N ASN A 105 10.97 10.21 -19.34
CA ASN A 105 10.65 11.08 -18.21
C ASN A 105 11.87 11.85 -17.71
N ASN A 106 13.07 11.26 -17.80
CA ASN A 106 14.31 11.90 -17.38
C ASN A 106 15.00 12.68 -18.52
N GLY A 107 14.39 12.77 -19.71
CA GLY A 107 14.99 13.43 -20.88
C GLY A 107 16.34 12.85 -21.30
N THR A 108 16.59 11.57 -20.99
CA THR A 108 17.85 10.89 -21.22
C THR A 108 17.93 10.43 -22.67
N LYS A 109 19.07 10.60 -23.34
CA LYS A 109 19.27 10.03 -24.68
C LYS A 109 19.88 8.64 -24.52
N GLN A 110 19.52 7.70 -25.40
CA GLN A 110 20.09 6.34 -25.36
C GLN A 110 21.63 6.34 -25.46
N VAL A 111 22.23 7.34 -26.12
CA VAL A 111 23.68 7.49 -26.21
C VAL A 111 24.35 7.76 -24.85
N ASP A 112 23.61 8.38 -23.91
CA ASP A 112 24.10 8.70 -22.56
C ASP A 112 24.20 7.45 -21.67
N LEU A 113 23.53 6.37 -22.08
CA LEU A 113 23.54 5.06 -21.41
C LEU A 113 24.62 4.11 -21.97
N GLY A 114 25.51 4.62 -22.83
CA GLY A 114 26.55 3.84 -23.51
C GLY A 114 27.53 3.11 -22.58
N GLY A 115 27.66 3.56 -21.33
CA GLY A 115 28.47 2.89 -20.30
C GLY A 115 27.84 1.60 -19.73
N ILE A 116 26.54 1.37 -19.99
CA ILE A 116 25.79 0.21 -19.49
C ILE A 116 25.59 -0.81 -20.61
N ALA A 117 25.21 -0.33 -21.80
CA ALA A 117 25.00 -1.15 -22.99
C ALA A 117 25.19 -0.30 -24.24
N THR A 118 25.48 -0.93 -25.38
CA THR A 118 25.59 -0.21 -26.66
C THR A 118 24.23 0.37 -27.07
N GLN A 119 24.23 1.45 -27.85
CA GLN A 119 22.98 2.09 -28.31
C GLN A 119 22.06 1.10 -29.06
N SER A 120 22.63 0.20 -29.87
CA SER A 120 21.87 -0.86 -30.55
C SER A 120 21.18 -1.79 -29.55
N VAL A 121 21.88 -2.21 -28.50
CA VAL A 121 21.33 -3.09 -27.45
C VAL A 121 20.22 -2.37 -26.67
N ILE A 122 20.43 -1.11 -26.31
CA ILE A 122 19.42 -0.30 -25.62
C ILE A 122 18.16 -0.17 -26.47
N SER A 123 18.31 0.10 -27.77
CA SER A 123 17.19 0.17 -28.71
C SER A 123 16.44 -1.17 -28.80
N GLU A 124 17.14 -2.30 -28.87
CA GLU A 124 16.50 -3.62 -28.86
C GLU A 124 15.71 -3.88 -27.57
N ILE A 125 16.23 -3.46 -26.41
CA ILE A 125 15.56 -3.60 -25.12
C ILE A 125 14.31 -2.74 -25.05
N VAL A 126 14.41 -1.45 -25.38
CA VAL A 126 13.27 -0.51 -25.36
C VAL A 126 12.16 -0.94 -26.31
N ASN A 127 12.50 -1.58 -27.43
CA ASN A 127 11.53 -2.13 -28.39
C ASN A 127 11.06 -3.56 -28.03
N GLY A 128 11.44 -4.12 -26.88
CA GLY A 128 11.04 -5.45 -26.44
C GLY A 128 11.64 -6.62 -27.23
N LYS A 129 12.59 -6.36 -28.13
CA LYS A 129 13.27 -7.39 -28.95
C LYS A 129 14.31 -8.16 -28.16
N ARG A 130 14.79 -7.60 -27.05
CA ARG A 130 15.82 -8.20 -26.18
C ARG A 130 15.44 -8.03 -24.72
N LYS A 131 15.57 -9.11 -23.93
CA LYS A 131 15.47 -9.06 -22.47
C LYS A 131 16.74 -8.47 -21.84
N MET A 132 16.60 -7.76 -20.73
CA MET A 132 17.76 -7.27 -19.99
C MET A 132 18.51 -8.41 -19.31
N THR A 133 19.83 -8.30 -19.22
CA THR A 133 20.66 -9.16 -18.35
C THR A 133 20.67 -8.58 -16.93
N ALA A 134 21.12 -9.37 -15.95
CA ALA A 134 21.29 -8.87 -14.58
C ALA A 134 22.25 -7.66 -14.50
N GLU A 135 23.29 -7.64 -15.34
CA GLU A 135 24.24 -6.53 -15.43
C GLU A 135 23.57 -5.26 -15.96
N HIS A 136 22.74 -5.37 -17.02
CA HIS A 136 21.95 -4.24 -17.51
C HIS A 136 21.00 -3.71 -16.45
N ILE A 137 20.26 -4.59 -15.75
CA ILE A 137 19.33 -4.21 -14.69
C ILE A 137 20.06 -3.41 -13.61
N LYS A 138 21.21 -3.92 -13.14
CA LYS A 138 22.03 -3.24 -12.13
C LYS A 138 22.49 -1.87 -12.63
N GLY A 139 23.04 -1.79 -13.83
CA GLY A 139 23.54 -0.55 -14.41
C GLY A 139 22.44 0.51 -14.60
N PHE A 140 21.29 0.13 -15.14
CA PHE A 140 20.16 1.05 -15.30
C PHE A 140 19.59 1.49 -13.94
N SER A 141 19.51 0.58 -12.98
CA SER A 141 19.06 0.90 -11.61
C SER A 141 19.96 1.94 -10.95
N GLU A 142 21.29 1.77 -11.07
CA GLU A 142 22.27 2.72 -10.56
C GLU A 142 22.19 4.09 -11.27
N TYR A 143 22.04 4.09 -12.59
CA TYR A 143 21.95 5.32 -13.39
C TYR A 143 20.69 6.14 -13.07
N PHE A 144 19.53 5.49 -13.06
CA PHE A 144 18.24 6.13 -12.81
C PHE A 144 17.91 6.29 -11.32
N LYS A 145 18.75 5.74 -10.43
CA LYS A 145 18.57 5.73 -8.96
C LYS A 145 17.23 5.11 -8.55
N VAL A 146 16.88 4.00 -9.19
CA VAL A 146 15.67 3.23 -8.90
C VAL A 146 16.05 1.85 -8.34
N PRO A 147 15.21 1.23 -7.51
CA PRO A 147 15.45 -0.13 -7.04
C PRO A 147 15.50 -1.14 -8.19
N VAL A 148 16.39 -2.13 -8.12
CA VAL A 148 16.48 -3.21 -9.11
C VAL A 148 15.17 -3.99 -9.27
N SER A 149 14.36 -4.05 -8.21
CA SER A 149 13.05 -4.71 -8.20
C SER A 149 12.09 -4.12 -9.24
N LEU A 150 12.28 -2.87 -9.66
CA LEU A 150 11.49 -2.23 -10.70
C LEU A 150 11.68 -2.89 -12.08
N PHE A 151 12.77 -3.63 -12.31
CA PHE A 151 13.02 -4.38 -13.54
C PHE A 151 12.84 -5.90 -13.38
N TYR A 152 12.65 -6.40 -12.16
CA TYR A 152 12.43 -7.83 -11.89
C TYR A 152 10.93 -8.13 -11.89
N HIS A 153 10.38 -8.32 -13.09
CA HIS A 153 9.04 -8.85 -13.30
C HIS A 153 9.13 -10.07 -14.22
N PHE A 154 8.70 -11.24 -13.74
CA PHE A 154 8.69 -12.51 -14.46
C PHE A 154 7.35 -12.73 -15.17
#